data_AF-A0A6B2FLM2-F1
#
_entry.id   AF-A0A6B2FLM2-F1
#
_cell.length_a   1.000
_cell.length_b   1.000
_cell.length_c   1.000
_cell.angle_alpha   90.00
_cell.angle_beta   90.00
_cell.angle_gamma   90.00
#
_symmetry.space_group_name_H-M   'P 1'
#
loop_
_entity.id
_entity.type
_entity.pdbx_description
1 polymer ?
#
loop_
_entity_poly.entity_id
_entity_poly.type
_entity_poly.pdbx_seq_one_letter_code
_entity_poly.pdbx_strand_id
1 'polypeptide(L)'
;MENDIFDYAFEDLIPDEIGGKHFNLIRQIKPAIFEDFLLAKTARSSCLSCGSDKLFIPHTVVHPEDPDSEDYSENDEVIYVTPQYESSKHFRVYTTRYEICCMNCGFVFQYLAHPVVRWAMVNKGVTGELI
;
A
#
# COMPACT_ATOMS: atom_id res chain seq x y z
N MET A 1 -15.89 -19.54 9.53
CA MET A 1 -14.56 -20.10 9.88
C MET A 1 -13.68 -19.63 8.75
N GLU A 2 -13.23 -18.38 8.80
CA GLU A 2 -12.60 -17.72 7.65
C GLU A 2 -11.96 -16.46 8.19
N ASN A 3 -10.62 -16.47 8.27
CA ASN A 3 -9.73 -15.29 8.33
C ASN A 3 -8.25 -15.68 8.48
N ASP A 4 -7.91 -16.95 8.69
CA ASP A 4 -6.56 -17.35 9.11
C ASP A 4 -5.57 -17.73 7.97
N ILE A 5 -5.86 -17.41 6.70
CA ILE A 5 -4.93 -17.74 5.59
C ILE A 5 -3.91 -16.60 5.32
N PHE A 6 -4.15 -15.39 5.82
CA PHE A 6 -3.43 -14.18 5.36
C PHE A 6 -2.23 -13.73 6.20
N ASP A 7 -1.88 -14.43 7.27
CA ASP A 7 -1.09 -13.82 8.36
C ASP A 7 0.43 -14.15 8.34
N TYR A 8 0.87 -15.22 7.66
CA TYR A 8 2.24 -15.73 7.80
C TYR A 8 3.38 -14.75 7.41
N ALA A 9 3.16 -13.79 6.52
CA ALA A 9 4.21 -12.85 6.09
C ALA A 9 4.32 -11.60 6.99
N PHE A 10 3.31 -11.33 7.83
CA PHE A 10 3.24 -10.12 8.64
C PHE A 10 2.94 -10.37 10.13
N GLU A 11 2.73 -11.62 10.55
CA GLU A 11 2.52 -12.02 11.95
C GLU A 11 3.54 -11.37 12.91
N ASP A 12 4.83 -11.39 12.55
CA ASP A 12 5.90 -10.79 13.38
C ASP A 12 5.88 -9.24 13.39
N LEU A 13 5.21 -8.62 12.41
CA LEU A 13 5.17 -7.17 12.18
C LEU A 13 3.89 -6.51 12.68
N ILE A 14 2.87 -7.33 12.97
CA ILE A 14 1.58 -6.92 13.51
C ILE A 14 1.42 -7.52 14.93
N PRO A 15 2.30 -7.16 15.89
CA PRO A 15 2.32 -7.82 17.19
C PRO A 15 1.22 -7.30 18.15
N ASP A 16 0.47 -6.26 17.77
CA ASP A 16 -0.60 -5.69 18.59
C ASP A 16 -1.84 -5.25 17.78
N GLU A 17 -2.94 -5.10 18.50
CA GLU A 17 -4.26 -4.75 17.93
C GLU A 17 -4.23 -3.42 17.14
N ILE A 18 -3.42 -2.45 17.58
CA ILE A 18 -3.26 -1.16 16.91
C ILE A 18 -2.56 -1.36 15.57
N GLY A 19 -1.53 -2.20 15.53
CA GLY A 19 -0.79 -2.59 14.34
C GLY A 19 -1.70 -3.25 13.33
N GLY A 20 -2.58 -4.15 13.78
CA GLY A 20 -3.56 -4.81 12.91
C GLY A 20 -4.52 -3.81 12.28
N LYS A 21 -5.05 -2.87 13.07
CA LYS A 21 -5.93 -1.79 12.56
C LYS A 21 -5.19 -0.89 11.56
N HIS A 22 -3.95 -0.52 11.85
CA HIS A 22 -3.12 0.32 10.99
C HIS A 22 -2.71 -0.39 9.70
N PHE A 23 -2.41 -1.68 9.77
CA PHE A 23 -2.14 -2.53 8.61
C PHE A 23 -3.37 -2.63 7.70
N ASN A 24 -4.55 -2.87 8.29
CA ASN A 24 -5.81 -2.89 7.57
C ASN A 24 -6.15 -1.56 6.87
N LEU A 25 -5.78 -0.42 7.46
CA LEU A 25 -5.92 0.88 6.80
C LEU A 25 -4.97 1.05 5.61
N ILE A 26 -3.72 0.59 5.76
CA ILE A 26 -2.70 0.73 4.73
C ILE A 26 -2.99 -0.15 3.51
N ARG A 27 -3.40 -1.40 3.71
CA ARG A 27 -3.77 -2.31 2.61
C ARG A 27 -5.04 -1.89 1.85
N GLN A 28 -5.81 -0.91 2.34
CA GLN A 28 -6.93 -0.36 1.57
C GLN A 28 -6.49 0.60 0.47
N ILE A 29 -5.22 1.01 0.45
CA ILE A 29 -4.69 1.92 -0.57
C ILE A 29 -4.33 1.13 -1.83
N LYS A 30 -5.26 1.10 -2.78
CA LYS A 30 -5.05 0.57 -4.13
C LYS A 30 -4.15 1.49 -4.97
N PRO A 31 -3.44 0.99 -6.00
CA PRO A 31 -2.64 1.83 -6.90
C PRO A 31 -3.42 3.03 -7.45
N ALA A 32 -4.65 2.82 -7.94
CA ALA A 32 -5.51 3.89 -8.46
C ALA A 32 -5.85 4.96 -7.41
N ILE A 33 -6.06 4.58 -6.14
CA ILE A 33 -6.29 5.54 -5.04
C ILE A 33 -5.04 6.39 -4.82
N PHE A 34 -3.86 5.77 -4.87
CA PHE A 34 -2.61 6.47 -4.69
C PHE A 34 -2.28 7.39 -5.87
N GLU A 35 -2.53 6.96 -7.11
CA GLU A 35 -2.45 7.81 -8.30
C GLU A 35 -3.34 9.04 -8.20
N ASP A 36 -4.61 8.85 -7.80
CA ASP A 36 -5.54 9.97 -7.61
C ASP A 36 -5.06 10.93 -6.51
N PHE A 37 -4.48 10.41 -5.42
CA PHE A 37 -3.87 11.23 -4.38
C PHE A 37 -2.72 12.08 -4.95
N LEU A 38 -1.84 11.47 -5.73
CA LEU A 38 -0.69 12.15 -6.34
C LEU A 38 -1.14 13.27 -7.28
N LEU A 39 -2.14 13.00 -8.12
CA LEU A 39 -2.76 14.00 -9.00
C LEU A 39 -3.39 15.15 -8.19
N ALA A 40 -4.15 14.84 -7.15
CA ALA A 40 -4.81 15.83 -6.30
C ALA A 40 -3.82 16.72 -5.51
N LYS A 41 -2.62 16.21 -5.22
CA LYS A 41 -1.56 16.94 -4.50
C LYS A 41 -0.51 17.56 -5.41
N THR A 42 -0.79 17.64 -6.72
CA THR A 42 0.13 18.15 -7.74
C THR A 42 1.53 17.53 -7.66
N ALA A 43 1.58 16.25 -7.27
CA ALA A 43 2.82 15.48 -7.32
C ALA A 43 3.27 15.40 -8.80
N ARG A 44 4.57 15.56 -9.03
CA ARG A 44 5.12 15.65 -10.38
C ARG A 44 4.88 14.35 -11.15
N SER A 45 4.46 14.46 -12.41
CA SER A 45 4.31 13.34 -13.35
C SER A 45 5.62 12.83 -13.95
N SER A 46 6.77 13.32 -13.47
CA SER A 46 8.10 12.96 -13.99
C SER A 46 9.15 12.82 -12.89
N CYS A 47 10.17 12.03 -13.19
CA CYS A 47 11.30 11.77 -12.31
C CYS A 47 12.07 13.06 -12.02
N LEU A 48 12.30 13.33 -10.72
CA LEU A 48 13.09 14.50 -10.29
C LEU A 48 14.58 14.39 -10.65
N SER A 49 15.08 13.18 -10.82
CA SER A 49 16.50 12.92 -11.09
C SER A 49 16.82 12.96 -12.58
N CYS A 50 16.01 12.30 -13.43
CA CYS A 50 16.31 12.15 -14.86
C CYS A 50 15.24 12.73 -15.80
N GLY A 51 14.13 13.26 -15.28
CA GLY A 51 13.03 13.83 -16.08
C GLY A 51 12.13 12.80 -16.79
N SER A 52 12.44 11.51 -16.71
CA SER A 52 11.60 10.46 -17.31
C SER A 52 10.21 10.38 -16.68
N ASP A 53 9.19 10.17 -17.50
CA ASP A 53 7.80 9.90 -17.14
C ASP A 53 7.53 8.42 -16.81
N LYS A 54 8.53 7.54 -16.98
CA LYS A 54 8.43 6.11 -16.67
C LYS A 54 8.52 5.90 -15.16
N LEU A 55 7.40 6.10 -14.49
CA LEU A 55 7.22 5.92 -13.05
C LEU A 55 6.43 4.63 -12.79
N PHE A 56 6.81 3.90 -11.75
CA PHE A 56 6.18 2.67 -11.31
C PHE A 56 5.79 2.79 -9.84
N ILE A 57 4.57 2.32 -9.50
CA ILE A 57 4.09 2.21 -8.13
C ILE A 57 4.24 0.74 -7.70
N PRO A 58 5.16 0.41 -6.79
CA PRO A 58 5.24 -0.92 -6.20
C PRO A 58 3.91 -1.30 -5.56
N HIS A 59 3.40 -2.46 -5.92
CA HIS A 59 2.14 -2.98 -5.39
C HIS A 59 2.26 -4.47 -5.10
N THR A 60 1.51 -4.89 -4.09
CA THR A 60 1.37 -6.28 -3.66
C THR A 60 0.03 -6.78 -4.17
N VAL A 61 0.04 -7.96 -4.79
CA VAL A 61 -1.14 -8.73 -5.15
C VAL A 61 -1.20 -9.91 -4.19
N VAL A 62 -2.32 -10.06 -3.49
CA VAL A 62 -2.55 -11.18 -2.60
C VAL A 62 -3.63 -12.06 -3.21
N HIS A 63 -3.25 -13.30 -3.47
CA HIS A 63 -4.13 -14.34 -3.98
C HIS A 63 -4.77 -15.04 -2.76
N PRO A 64 -6.11 -14.99 -2.60
CA PRO A 64 -6.80 -15.64 -1.47
C PRO A 64 -6.75 -17.17 -1.56
N GLU A 65 -6.65 -17.68 -2.78
CA GLU A 65 -6.55 -19.10 -3.11
C GLU A 65 -5.26 -19.34 -3.90
N ASP A 66 -4.87 -20.60 -4.03
CA ASP A 66 -3.73 -20.99 -4.86
C ASP A 66 -4.01 -20.56 -6.32
N PRO A 67 -3.15 -19.72 -6.94
CA PRO A 67 -3.33 -19.27 -8.31
C PRO A 67 -3.30 -20.41 -9.35
N ASP A 68 -2.78 -21.58 -8.99
CA ASP A 68 -2.77 -22.77 -9.85
C ASP A 68 -4.04 -23.66 -9.66
N SER A 69 -4.98 -23.26 -8.78
CA SER A 69 -6.21 -24.02 -8.52
C SER A 69 -7.32 -23.77 -9.56
N GLU A 70 -8.21 -24.75 -9.76
CA GLU A 70 -9.34 -24.62 -10.69
C GLU A 70 -10.42 -23.62 -10.24
N ASP A 71 -10.50 -23.36 -8.94
CA ASP A 71 -11.45 -22.42 -8.34
C ASP A 71 -10.92 -20.97 -8.32
N TYR A 72 -9.68 -20.77 -8.76
CA TYR A 72 -9.04 -19.46 -8.78
C TYR A 72 -9.80 -18.43 -9.64
N SER A 73 -10.02 -17.26 -9.06
CA SER A 73 -10.62 -16.11 -9.72
C SER A 73 -9.82 -14.85 -9.43
N GLU A 74 -9.32 -14.20 -10.49
CA GLU A 74 -8.62 -12.91 -10.42
C GLU A 74 -9.47 -11.80 -9.76
N ASN A 75 -10.81 -11.95 -9.76
CA ASN A 75 -11.70 -10.97 -9.16
C ASN A 75 -11.59 -10.91 -7.63
N ASP A 76 -11.05 -11.97 -7.02
CA ASP A 76 -10.91 -12.10 -5.57
C ASP A 76 -9.52 -11.64 -5.09
N GLU A 77 -8.64 -11.23 -6.01
CA GLU A 77 -7.33 -10.68 -5.69
C GLU A 77 -7.44 -9.37 -4.89
N VAL A 78 -6.62 -9.28 -3.84
CA VAL A 78 -6.46 -8.05 -3.07
C VAL A 78 -5.18 -7.35 -3.52
N ILE A 79 -5.36 -6.21 -4.20
CA ILE A 79 -4.25 -5.40 -4.72
C ILE A 79 -4.10 -4.11 -3.90
N TYR A 80 -2.91 -3.86 -3.38
CA TYR A 80 -2.60 -2.64 -2.63
C TYR A 80 -1.16 -2.16 -2.87
N VAL A 81 -0.90 -0.86 -2.64
CA VAL A 81 0.45 -0.28 -2.77
C VAL A 81 1.36 -0.87 -1.70
N THR A 82 2.51 -1.39 -2.09
CA THR A 82 3.43 -2.06 -1.16
C THR A 82 3.97 -1.05 -0.13
N PRO A 83 3.65 -1.24 1.17
CA PRO A 83 4.13 -0.35 2.20
C PRO A 83 5.60 -0.61 2.52
N GLN A 84 6.37 0.46 2.68
CA GLN A 84 7.70 0.42 3.24
C GLN A 84 7.66 0.82 4.71
N TYR A 85 8.19 -0.02 5.58
CA TYR A 85 8.23 0.19 7.02
C TYR A 85 9.62 -0.12 7.55
N GLU A 86 9.96 0.49 8.67
CA GLU A 86 11.21 0.22 9.37
C GLU A 86 11.06 -1.09 10.14
N SER A 87 11.89 -2.09 9.83
CA SER A 87 11.78 -3.47 10.34
C SER A 87 11.90 -3.60 11.86
N SER A 88 12.36 -2.55 12.56
CA SER A 88 12.48 -2.51 14.01
C SER A 88 11.23 -1.99 14.74
N LYS A 89 10.19 -1.59 13.99
CA LYS A 89 9.00 -0.93 14.54
C LYS A 89 7.74 -1.73 14.23
N HIS A 90 6.80 -1.65 15.17
CA HIS A 90 5.45 -2.15 14.98
C HIS A 90 4.84 -1.44 13.78
N PHE A 91 4.04 -2.15 12.98
CA PHE A 91 3.40 -1.55 11.82
C PHE A 91 2.48 -0.39 12.25
N ARG A 92 2.75 0.82 11.75
CA ARG A 92 1.98 2.04 12.08
C ARG A 92 1.85 2.96 10.88
N VAL A 93 0.66 3.52 10.69
CA VAL A 93 0.36 4.47 9.60
C VAL A 93 1.31 5.68 9.59
N TYR A 94 1.75 6.11 10.76
CA TYR A 94 2.61 7.28 10.92
C TYR A 94 4.09 7.04 10.57
N THR A 95 4.54 5.78 10.57
CA THR A 95 5.94 5.41 10.27
C THR A 95 6.09 4.69 8.94
N THR A 96 4.98 4.28 8.32
CA THR A 96 4.97 3.63 7.01
C THR A 96 5.03 4.67 5.87
N ARG A 97 5.64 4.25 4.77
CA ARG A 97 5.75 5.03 3.52
C ARG A 97 5.23 4.22 2.32
N TYR A 98 4.77 4.93 1.31
CA TYR A 98 4.57 4.43 -0.04
C TYR A 98 5.64 4.97 -0.96
N GLU A 99 5.95 4.23 -2.03
CA GLU A 99 7.01 4.60 -2.95
C GLU A 99 6.54 4.74 -4.39
N ILE A 100 7.29 5.54 -5.15
CA ILE A 100 7.24 5.56 -6.61
C ILE A 100 8.67 5.40 -7.09
N CYS A 101 8.90 4.46 -8.00
CA CYS A 101 10.21 4.16 -8.55
C CYS A 101 10.31 4.66 -9.99
N CYS A 102 11.37 5.38 -10.33
CA CYS A 102 11.67 5.68 -11.71
C CYS A 102 12.28 4.46 -12.40
N MET A 103 11.61 3.95 -13.43
CA MET A 103 12.06 2.78 -14.19
C MET A 103 13.27 3.06 -15.07
N ASN A 104 13.66 4.33 -15.24
CA ASN A 104 14.82 4.73 -16.04
C ASN A 104 16.11 4.83 -15.21
N CYS A 105 16.08 5.48 -14.05
CA CYS A 105 17.29 5.73 -13.24
C CYS A 105 17.24 5.15 -11.82
N GLY A 106 16.15 4.46 -11.44
CA GLY A 106 16.00 3.87 -10.10
C GLY A 106 15.74 4.88 -8.98
N PHE A 107 15.57 6.17 -9.28
CA PHE A 107 15.25 7.17 -8.26
C PHE A 107 13.91 6.86 -7.59
N VAL A 108 13.89 6.87 -6.26
CA VAL A 108 12.72 6.54 -5.44
C VAL A 108 12.15 7.79 -4.79
N PHE A 109 10.85 7.99 -4.97
CA PHE A 109 10.07 8.97 -4.24
C PHE A 109 9.40 8.29 -3.07
N GLN A 110 9.43 8.92 -1.89
CA GLN A 110 8.79 8.38 -0.70
C GLN A 110 7.69 9.31 -0.21
N TYR A 111 6.53 8.75 0.08
CA TYR A 111 5.35 9.44 0.57
C TYR A 111 4.94 8.84 1.91
N LEU A 112 4.74 9.65 2.95
CA LEU A 112 4.22 9.16 4.22
C LEU A 112 2.82 8.55 4.01
N ALA A 113 2.55 7.40 4.63
CA ALA A 113 1.25 6.73 4.49
C ALA A 113 0.13 7.55 5.15
N HIS A 114 0.38 8.19 6.29
CA HIS A 114 -0.62 8.97 7.02
C HIS A 114 -1.39 10.02 6.16
N PRO A 115 -0.72 10.94 5.44
CA PRO A 115 -1.42 11.87 4.54
C PRO A 115 -2.25 11.19 3.45
N VAL A 116 -1.77 10.08 2.90
CA VAL A 116 -2.43 9.33 1.83
C VAL A 116 -3.69 8.66 2.36
N VAL A 117 -3.56 7.92 3.47
CA VAL A 117 -4.68 7.24 4.15
C VAL A 117 -5.74 8.26 4.55
N ARG A 118 -5.35 9.36 5.21
CA ARG A 118 -6.29 10.40 5.62
C ARG A 118 -7.03 11.02 4.44
N TRP A 119 -6.35 11.27 3.33
CA TRP A 119 -6.99 11.78 2.12
C TRP A 119 -7.96 10.74 1.52
N ALA A 120 -7.57 9.47 1.48
CA ALA A 120 -8.39 8.40 0.95
C ALA A 120 -9.64 8.12 1.81
N MET A 121 -9.56 8.30 3.13
CA MET A 121 -10.72 8.22 4.03
C MET A 121 -11.78 9.27 3.69
N VAL A 122 -11.35 10.48 3.34
CA VAL A 122 -12.26 11.59 2.99
C VAL A 122 -12.82 11.46 1.57
N ASN A 123 -12.04 10.92 0.62
CA ASN A 123 -12.34 11.04 -0.82
C ASN A 123 -12.63 9.70 -1.53
N LYS A 124 -12.26 8.56 -0.95
CA LYS A 124 -12.22 7.26 -1.63
C LYS A 124 -12.85 6.11 -0.83
N GLY A 125 -13.51 6.41 0.29
CA GLY A 125 -14.25 5.41 1.07
C GLY A 125 -13.37 4.44 1.86
N VAL A 126 -12.11 4.78 2.13
CA VAL A 126 -11.28 4.03 3.09
C VAL A 126 -11.88 4.17 4.48
N THR A 127 -12.13 3.06 5.17
CA THR A 127 -12.78 3.05 6.49
C THR A 127 -11.87 2.49 7.57
N GLY A 128 -11.99 3.05 8.78
CA GLY A 128 -11.21 2.69 9.97
C GLY A 128 -10.90 3.91 10.84
N GLU A 129 -10.04 3.75 11.84
CA GLU A 129 -9.67 4.81 12.78
C GLU A 129 -8.15 5.00 12.85
N LEU A 130 -7.72 6.26 12.72
CA LEU A 130 -6.33 6.67 12.95
C LEU A 130 -6.13 6.95 14.45
N ILE A 131 -6.11 5.88 15.23
CA ILE A 131 -5.75 5.88 16.66
C ILE A 131 -4.24 5.98 16.89
#